data_AF-A0AAD6FD33-F1
#
_entry.id   AF-A0AAD6FD33-F1
#
_cell.length_a   1.000
_cell.length_b   1.000
_cell.length_c   1.000
_cell.angle_alpha   90.00
_cell.angle_beta   90.00
_cell.angle_gamma   90.00
#
_symmetry.space_group_name_H-M   'P 1'
#
loop_
_entity.id
_entity.type
_entity.pdbx_description
1 polymer ?
#
loop_
_entity_poly.entity_id
_entity_poly.type
_entity_poly.pdbx_seq_one_letter_code
_entity_poly.pdbx_strand_id
1 'polypeptide(L)'
;VIQAVFFALCVLIDVSSLLTKGADSMEQERQLRKLIGLRDWMMAVLAFPVGAFVVFTFWSLYLYDRELVYPRLLDNFIPQWLNHGMHTTVLPFIIIEMRTTRHRYPSRSWGLAAVCCFGIGYILWTCWVQQVTGVWVYPVLERITPLARILFFSAMTVVICVFYTLGEILNTYIWDQAHTGTHTPTHSPTHTFTHSHTHKHTHTHTHTLTHAYTHSHTHSLTHAYTHTHTHTHTHTHTHTPFTVL
;
A
#
# COMPACT_ATOMS: atom_id res chain seq x y z
N VAL A 1 15.48 -11.27 18.82
CA VAL A 1 16.30 -11.75 17.68
C VAL A 1 16.02 -10.98 16.39
N ILE A 2 14.78 -11.00 15.85
CA ILE A 2 14.43 -10.32 14.59
C ILE A 2 14.88 -8.85 14.57
N GLN A 3 14.62 -8.10 15.64
CA GLN A 3 15.06 -6.71 15.77
C GLN A 3 16.59 -6.54 15.69
N ALA A 4 17.35 -7.40 16.37
CA ALA A 4 18.80 -7.34 16.34
C ALA A 4 19.34 -7.60 14.93
N VAL A 5 18.76 -8.59 14.23
CA VAL A 5 19.10 -8.89 12.83
C VAL A 5 18.74 -7.70 11.93
N PHE A 6 17.59 -7.09 12.14
CA PHE A 6 17.15 -5.91 11.40
C PHE A 6 18.09 -4.71 11.59
N PHE A 7 18.42 -4.34 12.83
CA PHE A 7 19.33 -3.23 13.08
C PHE A 7 20.77 -3.53 12.63
N ALA A 8 21.23 -4.78 12.72
CA ALA A 8 22.50 -5.19 12.13
C ALA A 8 22.51 -4.98 10.60
N LEU A 9 21.40 -5.28 9.93
CA LEU A 9 21.24 -5.00 8.50
C LEU A 9 21.23 -3.49 8.21
N CYS A 10 20.60 -2.66 9.05
CA CYS A 10 20.66 -1.20 8.92
C CYS A 10 22.10 -0.69 9.01
N VAL A 11 22.85 -1.10 10.03
CA VAL A 11 24.28 -0.73 10.19
C VAL A 11 25.10 -1.16 8.98
N LEU A 12 24.87 -2.39 8.47
CA LEU A 12 25.58 -2.90 7.31
C LEU A 12 25.27 -2.08 6.04
N ILE A 13 24.03 -1.62 5.87
CA ILE A 13 23.63 -0.73 4.77
C ILE A 13 24.31 0.62 4.88
N ASP A 14 24.36 1.21 6.09
CA ASP A 14 24.98 2.52 6.30
C ASP A 14 26.48 2.48 6.00
N VAL A 15 27.18 1.46 6.50
CA VAL A 15 28.61 1.23 6.19
C VAL A 15 28.80 1.00 4.69
N SER A 16 27.96 0.17 4.07
CA SER A 16 28.04 -0.09 2.63
C SER A 16 27.80 1.17 1.80
N SER A 17 26.87 2.03 2.21
CA SER A 17 26.56 3.30 1.55
C SER A 17 27.74 4.27 1.63
N LEU A 18 28.41 4.35 2.78
CA LEU A 18 29.61 5.17 2.95
C LEU A 18 30.76 4.70 2.04
N LEU A 19 30.97 3.39 1.94
CA LEU A 19 32.01 2.81 1.08
C LEU A 19 31.72 2.98 -0.41
N THR A 20 30.44 2.96 -0.80
CA THR A 20 30.04 3.06 -2.21
C THR A 20 30.10 4.52 -2.73
N LYS A 21 29.97 5.52 -1.85
CA LYS A 21 29.96 6.96 -2.22
C LYS A 21 31.21 7.46 -2.95
N GLY A 22 32.30 6.69 -2.97
CA GLY A 22 33.54 7.04 -3.68
C GLY A 22 34.01 5.99 -4.70
N ALA A 23 33.22 4.96 -4.99
CA ALA A 23 33.59 3.87 -5.88
C ALA A 23 32.63 3.79 -7.07
N ASP A 24 33.12 3.90 -8.30
CA ASP A 24 32.36 3.75 -9.56
C ASP A 24 31.99 2.27 -9.86
N SER A 25 31.71 1.48 -8.81
CA SER A 25 31.37 0.07 -8.94
C SER A 25 29.87 -0.12 -9.04
N MET A 26 29.39 -0.30 -10.28
CA MET A 26 27.99 -0.63 -10.59
C MET A 26 27.48 -1.88 -9.84
N GLU A 27 28.37 -2.84 -9.56
CA GLU A 27 28.01 -4.04 -8.80
C GLU A 27 27.78 -3.73 -7.31
N GLN A 28 28.60 -2.89 -6.69
CA GLN A 28 28.40 -2.48 -5.28
C GLN A 28 27.07 -1.74 -5.11
N GLU A 29 26.73 -0.83 -6.02
CA GLU A 29 25.43 -0.17 -5.99
C GLU A 29 24.26 -1.14 -6.15
N ARG A 30 24.39 -2.15 -7.03
CA ARG A 30 23.36 -3.18 -7.23
C ARG A 30 23.14 -3.98 -5.94
N GLN A 31 24.22 -4.35 -5.25
CA GLN A 31 24.13 -5.06 -3.98
C GLN A 31 23.49 -4.18 -2.90
N LEU A 32 23.90 -2.90 -2.80
CA LEU A 32 23.29 -1.94 -1.87
C LEU A 32 21.78 -1.81 -2.09
N ARG A 33 21.32 -1.72 -3.35
CA ARG A 33 19.87 -1.68 -3.67
C ARG A 33 19.13 -2.92 -3.21
N LYS A 34 19.73 -4.12 -3.36
CA LYS A 34 19.14 -5.37 -2.86
C LYS A 34 19.04 -5.38 -1.33
N LEU A 35 20.08 -4.93 -0.64
CA LEU A 35 20.09 -4.83 0.83
C LEU A 35 19.04 -3.86 1.34
N ILE A 36 18.90 -2.68 0.71
CA ILE A 36 17.83 -1.71 1.04
C ILE A 36 16.45 -2.35 0.84
N GLY A 37 16.25 -3.07 -0.26
CA GLY A 37 15.01 -3.81 -0.50
C GLY A 37 14.74 -4.88 0.55
N LEU A 38 15.77 -5.62 0.97
CA LEU A 38 15.68 -6.61 2.05
C LEU A 38 15.33 -5.95 3.39
N ARG A 39 15.97 -4.83 3.73
CA ARG A 39 15.67 -4.06 4.95
C ARG A 39 14.22 -3.60 4.97
N ASP A 40 13.75 -3.01 3.87
CA ASP A 40 12.37 -2.53 3.78
C ASP A 40 11.35 -3.67 3.88
N TRP A 41 11.64 -4.80 3.22
CA TRP A 41 10.82 -6.01 3.34
C TRP A 41 10.80 -6.54 4.78
N MET A 42 11.97 -6.67 5.40
CA MET A 42 12.11 -7.12 6.78
C MET A 42 11.37 -6.19 7.75
N MET A 43 11.46 -4.87 7.54
CA MET A 43 10.74 -3.90 8.35
C MET A 43 9.23 -4.11 8.26
N ALA A 44 8.72 -4.18 7.04
CA ALA A 44 7.29 -4.26 6.75
C ALA A 44 6.65 -5.58 7.19
N VAL A 45 7.32 -6.71 6.95
CA VAL A 45 6.76 -8.06 7.16
C VAL A 45 7.14 -8.65 8.51
N LEU A 46 8.32 -8.34 9.04
CA LEU A 46 8.83 -8.97 10.27
C LEU A 46 8.95 -7.97 11.41
N ALA A 47 9.82 -6.98 11.29
CA ALA A 47 10.23 -6.15 12.42
C ALA A 47 9.04 -5.42 13.05
N PHE A 48 8.28 -4.64 12.26
CA PHE A 48 7.15 -3.87 12.79
C PHE A 48 5.99 -4.75 13.28
N PRO A 49 5.34 -5.56 12.41
CA PRO A 49 4.14 -6.28 12.82
C PRO A 49 4.42 -7.31 13.93
N VAL A 50 5.53 -8.04 13.87
CA VAL A 50 5.91 -9.00 14.93
C VAL A 50 6.31 -8.25 16.20
N GLY A 51 7.07 -7.15 16.09
CA GLY A 51 7.46 -6.34 17.25
C GLY A 51 6.25 -5.79 17.99
N ALA A 52 5.33 -5.13 17.29
CA ALA A 52 4.09 -4.61 17.86
C ALA A 52 3.21 -5.74 18.44
N PHE A 53 3.11 -6.86 17.73
CA PHE A 53 2.39 -8.04 18.20
C PHE A 53 2.95 -8.59 19.51
N VAL A 54 4.28 -8.72 19.64
CA VAL A 54 4.93 -9.20 20.86
C VAL A 54 4.65 -8.26 22.03
N VAL A 55 4.84 -6.94 21.86
CA VAL A 55 4.56 -5.97 22.94
C VAL A 55 3.10 -6.06 23.36
N PHE A 56 2.17 -6.00 22.40
CA PHE A 56 0.75 -6.01 22.68
C PHE A 56 0.31 -7.29 23.40
N THR A 57 0.65 -8.46 22.85
CA THR A 57 0.20 -9.75 23.40
C THR A 57 0.87 -10.07 24.72
N PHE A 58 2.18 -9.83 24.84
CA PHE A 58 2.93 -10.08 26.07
C PHE A 58 2.34 -9.27 27.23
N TRP A 59 2.22 -7.94 27.08
CA TRP A 59 1.72 -7.10 28.16
C TRP A 59 0.24 -7.32 28.44
N SER A 60 -0.59 -7.61 27.43
CA SER A 60 -2.00 -7.96 27.65
C SER A 60 -2.15 -9.22 28.51
N LEU A 61 -1.41 -10.28 28.19
CA LEU A 61 -1.43 -11.51 28.98
C LEU A 61 -0.78 -11.31 30.34
N TYR A 62 0.34 -10.57 30.40
CA TYR A 62 1.05 -10.28 31.64
C TYR A 62 0.18 -9.53 32.66
N LEU A 63 -0.59 -8.56 32.20
CA LEU A 63 -1.53 -7.78 33.03
C LEU A 63 -2.74 -8.62 33.47
N TYR A 64 -3.19 -9.56 32.64
CA TYR A 64 -4.31 -10.44 32.95
C TYR A 64 -3.92 -11.54 33.97
N ASP A 65 -2.92 -12.35 33.62
CA ASP A 65 -2.28 -13.33 34.49
C ASP A 65 -0.88 -13.59 33.95
N ARG A 66 0.12 -13.06 34.67
CA ARG A 66 1.54 -13.19 34.33
C ARG A 66 1.98 -14.64 34.11
N GLU A 67 1.46 -15.61 34.87
CA GLU A 67 1.87 -17.02 34.77
C GLU A 67 1.53 -17.64 33.40
N LEU A 68 0.66 -17.01 32.61
CA LEU A 68 0.28 -17.47 31.28
C LEU A 68 1.36 -17.27 30.22
N VAL A 69 2.27 -16.32 30.44
CA VAL A 69 3.30 -15.92 29.47
C VAL A 69 4.70 -15.84 30.07
N TYR A 70 4.81 -15.59 31.38
CA TYR A 70 6.08 -15.41 32.08
C TYR A 70 6.01 -15.96 33.51
N PRO A 71 6.24 -17.27 33.73
CA PRO A 71 6.18 -17.87 35.05
C PRO A 71 7.20 -17.26 36.03
N ARG A 72 6.86 -17.19 37.32
CA ARG A 72 7.77 -16.64 38.37
C ARG A 72 9.14 -17.31 38.43
N LEU A 73 9.24 -18.57 38.02
CA LEU A 73 10.52 -19.28 37.94
C LEU A 73 11.55 -18.53 37.08
N LEU A 74 11.10 -17.80 36.06
CA LEU A 74 11.96 -17.02 35.17
C LEU A 74 12.58 -15.79 35.85
N ASP A 75 11.99 -15.26 36.93
CA ASP A 75 12.56 -14.12 37.67
C ASP A 75 13.93 -14.41 38.25
N ASN A 76 14.23 -15.69 38.52
CA ASN A 76 15.54 -16.14 39.00
C ASN A 76 16.63 -16.08 37.93
N PHE A 77 16.25 -16.05 36.65
CA PHE A 77 17.18 -16.09 35.51
C PHE A 77 17.23 -14.78 34.74
N ILE A 78 16.10 -14.09 34.63
CA ILE A 78 15.94 -12.87 33.84
C ILE A 78 15.35 -11.80 34.77
N PRO A 79 16.17 -10.81 35.19
CA PRO A 79 15.70 -9.74 36.05
C PRO A 79 14.53 -8.97 35.43
N GLN A 80 13.65 -8.42 36.27
CA GLN A 80 12.44 -7.72 35.83
C GLN A 80 12.73 -6.56 34.87
N TRP A 81 13.81 -5.80 35.08
CA TRP A 81 14.21 -4.71 34.19
C TRP A 81 14.58 -5.22 32.79
N LEU A 82 15.24 -6.39 32.72
CA LEU A 82 15.64 -7.00 31.45
C LEU A 82 14.41 -7.55 30.73
N ASN A 83 13.50 -8.21 31.46
CA ASN A 83 12.22 -8.65 30.93
C ASN A 83 11.42 -7.46 30.34
N HIS A 84 11.29 -6.38 31.10
CA HIS A 84 10.61 -5.18 30.65
C HIS A 84 11.31 -4.58 29.42
N GLY A 85 12.64 -4.52 29.43
CA GLY A 85 13.45 -4.08 28.31
C GLY A 85 13.13 -4.88 27.04
N MET A 86 13.29 -6.20 27.10
CA MET A 86 13.08 -7.11 25.97
C MET A 86 11.68 -7.02 25.34
N HIS A 87 10.63 -6.76 26.14
CA HIS A 87 9.24 -6.75 25.68
C HIS A 87 8.66 -5.36 25.45
N THR A 88 9.38 -4.29 25.81
CA THR A 88 8.90 -2.90 25.63
C THR A 88 9.72 -2.15 24.61
N THR A 89 11.06 -2.22 24.69
CA THR A 89 11.94 -1.34 23.90
C THR A 89 11.91 -1.61 22.41
N VAL A 90 11.48 -2.81 22.02
CA VAL A 90 11.30 -3.20 20.62
C VAL A 90 10.37 -2.24 19.87
N LEU A 91 9.29 -1.76 20.47
CA LEU A 91 8.32 -0.92 19.78
C LEU A 91 8.80 0.54 19.61
N PRO A 92 9.30 1.24 20.66
CA PRO A 92 9.87 2.58 20.51
C PRO A 92 11.01 2.66 19.50
N PHE A 93 11.96 1.71 19.51
CA PHE A 93 13.07 1.75 18.56
C PHE A 93 12.62 1.56 17.12
N ILE A 94 11.64 0.70 16.88
CA ILE A 94 11.05 0.54 15.55
C ILE A 94 10.28 1.78 15.11
N ILE A 95 9.54 2.42 16.01
CA ILE A 95 8.83 3.67 15.68
C ILE A 95 9.82 4.78 15.34
N ILE A 96 10.93 4.89 16.08
CA ILE A 96 12.02 5.82 15.76
C ILE A 96 12.57 5.51 14.37
N GLU A 97 12.87 4.25 14.05
CA GLU A 97 13.34 3.86 12.72
C GLU A 97 12.35 4.24 11.62
N MET A 98 11.04 3.99 11.79
CA MET A 98 10.03 4.39 10.80
C MET A 98 9.95 5.91 10.60
N ARG A 99 10.30 6.68 11.64
CA ARG A 99 10.34 8.15 11.59
C ARG A 99 11.61 8.66 10.91
N THR A 100 12.73 7.96 11.03
CA THR A 100 14.02 8.36 10.44
C THR A 100 14.20 7.85 9.02
N THR A 101 13.62 6.69 8.69
CA THR A 101 13.79 6.00 7.41
C THR A 101 12.45 5.72 6.74
N ARG A 102 12.31 6.12 5.47
CA ARG A 102 11.16 5.74 4.65
C ARG A 102 11.33 4.31 4.16
N HIS A 103 10.38 3.44 4.50
CA HIS A 103 10.38 2.06 4.04
C HIS A 103 9.37 1.84 2.92
N ARG A 104 9.76 1.04 1.92
CA ARG A 104 8.86 0.61 0.85
C ARG A 104 8.14 -0.67 1.25
N TYR A 105 6.83 -0.56 1.48
CA TYR A 105 6.01 -1.72 1.74
C TYR A 105 5.75 -2.51 0.45
N PRO A 106 5.72 -3.86 0.49
CA PRO A 106 5.24 -4.65 -0.63
C PRO A 106 3.72 -4.44 -0.84
N SER A 107 3.16 -5.01 -1.90
CA SER A 107 1.70 -4.97 -2.07
C SER A 107 1.00 -5.60 -0.86
N ARG A 108 -0.10 -4.97 -0.40
CA ARG A 108 -0.80 -5.36 0.82
C ARG A 108 -1.15 -6.84 0.86
N SER A 109 -1.67 -7.41 -0.22
CA SER A 109 -2.03 -8.83 -0.29
C SER A 109 -0.82 -9.74 -0.10
N TRP A 110 0.32 -9.40 -0.71
CA TRP A 110 1.52 -10.20 -0.61
C TRP A 110 2.21 -10.03 0.74
N GLY A 111 2.20 -8.82 1.31
CA GLY A 111 2.69 -8.59 2.68
C GLY A 111 1.84 -9.30 3.73
N LEU A 112 0.51 -9.25 3.63
CA LEU A 112 -0.38 -10.05 4.49
C LEU A 112 -0.12 -11.55 4.33
N ALA A 113 0.03 -12.05 3.11
CA ALA A 113 0.35 -13.46 2.87
C ALA A 113 1.70 -13.84 3.52
N ALA A 114 2.71 -12.97 3.44
CA ALA A 114 4.01 -13.21 4.05
C ALA A 114 3.95 -13.22 5.59
N VAL A 115 3.23 -12.28 6.19
CA VAL A 115 3.01 -12.22 7.66
C VAL A 115 2.25 -13.46 8.14
N CYS A 116 1.20 -13.87 7.43
CA CYS A 116 0.45 -15.09 7.73
C CYS A 116 1.33 -16.35 7.59
N CYS A 117 2.14 -16.43 6.54
CA CYS A 117 3.07 -17.55 6.32
C CYS A 117 4.07 -17.67 7.47
N PHE A 118 4.65 -16.54 7.91
CA PHE A 118 5.52 -16.49 9.08
C PHE A 118 4.79 -16.94 10.35
N GLY A 119 3.56 -16.45 10.58
CA GLY A 119 2.72 -16.84 11.72
C GLY A 119 2.39 -18.34 11.74
N ILE A 120 2.02 -18.92 10.59
CA ILE A 120 1.79 -20.36 10.44
C ILE A 120 3.06 -21.16 10.73
N GLY A 121 4.20 -20.73 10.18
CA GLY A 121 5.49 -21.36 10.48
C GLY A 121 5.81 -21.36 11.97
N TYR A 122 5.53 -20.25 12.65
CA TYR A 122 5.69 -20.15 14.10
C TYR A 122 4.74 -21.09 14.87
N ILE A 123 3.46 -21.15 14.49
CA ILE A 123 2.48 -22.07 15.11
C ILE A 123 2.94 -23.52 14.94
N LEU A 124 3.34 -23.91 13.72
CA LEU A 124 3.86 -25.26 13.44
C LEU A 124 5.07 -25.58 14.32
N TRP A 125 6.00 -24.62 14.48
CA TRP A 125 7.13 -24.77 15.39
C TRP A 125 6.69 -24.96 16.85
N THR A 126 5.72 -24.19 17.34
CA THR A 126 5.22 -24.36 18.72
C THR A 126 4.56 -25.72 18.94
N CYS A 127 3.81 -26.22 17.96
CA CYS A 127 3.21 -27.56 18.00
C CYS A 127 4.30 -28.64 17.97
N TRP A 128 5.32 -28.48 17.15
CA TRP A 128 6.46 -29.39 17.09
C TRP A 128 7.21 -29.45 18.44
N VAL A 129 7.48 -28.30 19.08
CA VAL A 129 8.10 -28.26 20.42
C VAL A 129 7.25 -29.02 21.43
N GLN A 130 5.93 -28.83 21.42
CA GLN A 130 5.03 -29.55 22.34
C GLN A 130 5.03 -31.06 22.07
N GLN A 131 5.07 -31.48 20.80
CA GLN A 131 5.14 -32.89 20.44
C GLN A 131 6.42 -33.56 20.94
N VAL A 132 7.56 -32.85 20.89
CA VAL A 132 8.88 -33.38 21.28
C VAL A 132 9.11 -33.32 22.80
N THR A 133 8.69 -32.24 23.46
CA THR A 133 8.99 -31.98 24.88
C THR A 133 7.86 -32.34 25.83
N GLY A 134 6.64 -32.50 25.31
CA GLY A 134 5.42 -32.65 26.11
C GLY A 134 4.91 -31.35 26.75
N VAL A 135 5.63 -30.24 26.60
CA VAL A 135 5.33 -28.95 27.26
C VAL A 135 5.06 -27.88 26.20
N TRP A 136 4.04 -27.05 26.43
CA TRP A 136 3.77 -25.90 25.56
C TRP A 136 4.79 -24.79 25.80
N VAL A 137 5.24 -24.16 24.71
CA VAL A 137 6.09 -22.96 24.76
C VAL A 137 5.45 -21.84 25.59
N TYR A 138 4.12 -21.74 25.53
CA TYR A 138 3.33 -20.78 26.29
C TYR A 138 2.37 -21.50 27.23
N PRO A 139 2.47 -21.29 28.57
CA PRO A 139 1.59 -21.92 29.55
C PRO A 139 0.09 -21.71 29.29
N VAL A 140 -0.30 -20.57 28.68
CA VAL A 140 -1.69 -20.32 28.27
C VAL A 140 -2.28 -21.44 27.41
N LEU A 141 -1.47 -22.05 26.53
CA LEU A 141 -1.92 -23.09 25.61
C LEU A 141 -2.21 -24.41 26.32
N GLU A 142 -1.55 -24.66 27.45
CA GLU A 142 -1.82 -25.84 28.29
C GLU A 142 -3.18 -25.73 28.97
N ARG A 143 -3.56 -24.53 29.41
CA ARG A 143 -4.78 -24.27 30.18
C ARG A 143 -6.07 -24.21 29.35
N ILE A 144 -5.98 -24.15 28.02
CA ILE A 144 -7.14 -24.00 27.13
C ILE A 144 -7.43 -25.27 26.32
N THR A 145 -8.72 -25.50 26.01
CA THR A 145 -9.16 -26.67 25.23
C THR A 145 -8.68 -26.63 23.78
N PRO A 146 -8.64 -27.76 23.06
CA PRO A 146 -8.21 -27.78 21.66
C PRO A 146 -8.97 -26.82 20.75
N LEU A 147 -10.29 -26.69 20.93
CA LEU A 147 -11.11 -25.74 20.18
C LEU A 147 -10.71 -24.29 20.51
N ALA A 148 -10.49 -23.98 21.78
CA ALA A 148 -10.04 -22.66 22.21
C ALA A 148 -8.64 -22.32 21.67
N ARG A 149 -7.74 -23.31 21.49
CA ARG A 149 -6.43 -23.10 20.83
C ARG A 149 -6.58 -22.66 19.39
N ILE A 150 -7.47 -23.29 18.63
CA ILE A 150 -7.73 -22.92 17.23
C ILE A 150 -8.24 -21.48 17.18
N LEU A 151 -9.24 -21.14 18.00
CA LEU A 151 -9.78 -19.77 18.08
C LEU A 151 -8.72 -18.75 18.51
N PHE A 152 -7.88 -19.12 19.48
CA PHE A 152 -6.77 -18.29 19.94
C PHE A 152 -5.78 -18.00 18.81
N PHE A 153 -5.31 -19.03 18.09
CA PHE A 153 -4.39 -18.84 16.96
C PHE A 153 -5.02 -18.05 15.81
N SER A 154 -6.29 -18.30 15.49
CA SER A 154 -7.02 -17.50 14.49
C SER A 154 -7.13 -16.04 14.90
N ALA A 155 -7.47 -15.76 16.17
CA ALA A 155 -7.53 -14.39 16.69
C ALA A 155 -6.15 -13.71 16.64
N MET A 156 -5.09 -14.39 17.05
CA MET A 156 -3.72 -13.87 16.98
C MET A 156 -3.27 -13.59 15.53
N THR A 157 -3.69 -14.43 14.59
CA THR A 157 -3.45 -14.22 13.15
C THR A 157 -4.14 -12.96 12.65
N VAL A 158 -5.38 -12.68 13.09
CA VAL A 158 -6.06 -11.43 12.77
C VAL A 158 -5.32 -10.24 13.38
N VAL A 159 -4.89 -10.33 14.63
CA VAL A 159 -4.15 -9.25 15.32
C VAL A 159 -2.85 -8.90 14.59
N ILE A 160 -2.06 -9.87 14.15
CA ILE A 160 -0.81 -9.59 13.42
C ILE A 160 -1.08 -8.98 12.02
N CYS A 161 -2.16 -9.37 11.35
CA CYS A 161 -2.61 -8.74 10.10
C CYS A 161 -3.05 -7.28 10.29
N VAL A 162 -3.71 -6.99 11.42
CA VAL A 162 -4.03 -5.61 11.82
C VAL A 162 -2.75 -4.82 12.03
N PHE A 163 -1.75 -5.36 12.75
CA PHE A 163 -0.47 -4.67 12.93
C PHE A 163 0.28 -4.45 11.62
N TYR A 164 0.26 -5.39 10.67
CA TYR A 164 0.82 -5.16 9.34
C TYR A 164 0.18 -3.94 8.66
N THR A 165 -1.16 -3.91 8.65
CA THR A 165 -1.93 -2.82 8.04
C THR A 165 -1.68 -1.49 8.74
N LEU A 166 -1.61 -1.50 10.08
CA LEU A 166 -1.25 -0.31 10.86
C LEU A 166 0.16 0.18 10.52
N GLY A 167 1.12 -0.73 10.34
CA GLY A 167 2.49 -0.37 9.94
C GLY A 167 2.52 0.32 8.58
N GLU A 168 1.79 -0.22 7.60
CA GLU A 168 1.66 0.38 6.26
C GLU A 168 1.04 1.79 6.34
N ILE A 169 -0.04 1.95 7.10
CA ILE A 169 -0.72 3.24 7.30
C ILE A 169 0.21 4.23 8.01
N LEU A 170 0.88 3.81 9.09
CA LEU A 170 1.79 4.67 9.86
C LEU A 170 2.97 5.12 9.00
N ASN A 171 3.60 4.22 8.24
CA ASN A 171 4.69 4.56 7.34
C ASN A 171 4.25 5.57 6.27
N THR A 172 3.06 5.39 5.70
CA THR A 172 2.49 6.33 4.72
C THR A 172 2.21 7.68 5.37
N TYR A 173 1.55 7.71 6.52
CA TYR A 173 1.22 8.93 7.25
C TYR A 173 2.46 9.75 7.65
N ILE A 174 3.50 9.08 8.17
CA ILE A 174 4.76 9.73 8.57
C ILE A 174 5.40 10.47 7.39
N TRP A 175 5.44 9.84 6.21
CA TRP A 175 6.19 10.33 5.07
C TRP A 175 5.36 11.14 4.07
N ASP A 176 4.03 11.03 4.07
CA ASP A 176 3.13 11.92 3.32
C ASP A 176 3.09 13.32 3.97
N GLN A 177 3.09 13.40 5.31
CA GLN A 177 3.23 14.67 6.04
C GLN A 177 4.57 15.39 5.74
N ALA A 178 5.63 14.62 5.45
CA ALA A 178 6.93 15.19 5.08
C ALA A 178 6.93 15.87 3.70
N HIS A 179 5.96 15.55 2.82
CA HIS A 179 5.80 16.21 1.52
C HIS A 179 4.83 17.41 1.57
N THR A 180 4.00 17.53 2.60
CA THR A 180 3.12 18.70 2.79
C THR A 180 3.76 19.85 3.57
N GLY A 181 4.91 19.62 4.24
CA GLY A 181 5.66 20.64 4.98
C GLY A 181 6.63 21.51 4.16
N THR A 182 6.85 21.20 2.87
CA THR A 182 7.84 21.90 2.02
C THR A 182 7.23 22.49 0.74
N HIS A 183 5.90 22.57 0.67
CA HIS A 183 5.22 23.38 -0.30
C HIS A 183 4.58 24.57 0.42
N THR A 184 5.35 25.65 0.62
CA THR A 184 4.80 26.96 0.26
C THR A 184 4.25 26.81 -1.15
N PRO A 185 2.94 26.91 -1.38
CA PRO A 185 2.44 27.05 -2.72
C PRO A 185 2.79 28.47 -3.16
N THR A 186 4.01 28.67 -3.66
CA THR A 186 4.30 29.73 -4.64
C THR A 186 3.90 29.23 -6.03
N HIS A 187 2.81 28.45 -6.12
CA HIS A 187 2.12 28.24 -7.37
C HIS A 187 1.11 29.35 -7.50
N SER A 188 1.53 30.39 -8.23
CA SER A 188 0.65 31.41 -8.79
C SER A 188 -0.66 30.76 -9.26
N PRO A 189 -1.83 31.31 -8.90
CA PRO A 189 -3.14 30.81 -9.30
C PRO A 189 -3.46 31.09 -10.78
N THR A 190 -2.44 31.04 -11.65
CA THR A 190 -2.53 31.36 -13.06
C THR A 190 -2.65 30.11 -13.92
N HIS A 191 -2.10 28.96 -13.49
CA HIS A 191 -2.03 27.76 -14.34
C HIS A 191 -3.29 26.89 -14.35
N THR A 192 -4.09 26.91 -13.28
CA THR A 192 -5.33 26.10 -13.21
C THR A 192 -6.49 26.77 -13.96
N PHE A 193 -6.50 28.10 -14.06
CA PHE A 193 -7.55 28.82 -14.78
C PHE A 193 -7.45 28.62 -16.30
N THR A 194 -6.24 28.57 -16.84
CA THR A 194 -6.02 28.42 -18.29
C THR A 194 -6.38 27.01 -18.78
N HIS A 195 -6.00 25.96 -18.07
CA HIS A 195 -6.22 24.59 -18.57
C HIS A 195 -7.70 24.17 -18.57
N SER A 196 -8.48 24.66 -17.60
CA SER A 196 -9.92 24.39 -17.54
C SER A 196 -10.70 25.19 -18.60
N HIS A 197 -10.29 26.44 -18.87
CA HIS A 197 -10.96 27.29 -19.86
C HIS A 197 -10.70 26.81 -21.30
N THR A 198 -9.49 26.35 -21.62
CA THR A 198 -9.17 25.89 -22.99
C THR A 198 -9.83 24.55 -23.33
N HIS A 199 -9.90 23.61 -22.38
CA HIS A 199 -10.48 22.29 -22.66
C HIS A 199 -12.01 22.35 -22.81
N LYS A 200 -12.68 23.26 -22.10
CA LYS A 200 -14.13 23.47 -22.24
C LYS A 200 -14.48 24.21 -23.54
N HIS A 201 -13.68 25.18 -23.96
CA HIS A 201 -13.96 25.95 -25.18
C HIS A 201 -13.72 25.16 -26.47
N THR A 202 -12.66 24.34 -26.53
CA THR A 202 -12.34 23.57 -27.75
C THR A 202 -13.32 22.41 -27.99
N HIS A 203 -13.76 21.73 -26.92
CA HIS A 203 -14.64 20.57 -27.06
C HIS A 203 -16.08 20.96 -27.40
N THR A 204 -16.57 22.09 -26.87
CA THR A 204 -17.91 22.60 -27.22
C THR A 204 -17.93 23.19 -28.63
N HIS A 205 -16.93 23.98 -29.02
CA HIS A 205 -16.95 24.64 -30.33
C HIS A 205 -16.82 23.63 -31.49
N THR A 206 -16.01 22.58 -31.32
CA THR A 206 -15.84 21.54 -32.35
C THR A 206 -17.12 20.69 -32.50
N HIS A 207 -17.77 20.33 -31.39
CA HIS A 207 -18.98 19.50 -31.46
C HIS A 207 -20.18 20.29 -32.04
N THR A 208 -20.34 21.57 -31.68
CA THR A 208 -21.45 22.39 -32.18
C THR A 208 -21.27 22.75 -33.67
N LEU A 209 -20.05 23.09 -34.12
CA LEU A 209 -19.81 23.38 -35.54
C LEU A 209 -19.94 22.15 -36.43
N THR A 210 -19.44 21.00 -35.98
CA THR A 210 -19.55 19.76 -36.76
C THR A 210 -21.02 19.38 -36.90
N HIS A 211 -21.79 19.40 -35.81
CA HIS A 211 -23.21 19.02 -35.83
C HIS A 211 -24.09 20.02 -36.61
N ALA A 212 -23.81 21.33 -36.52
CA ALA A 212 -24.52 22.34 -37.31
C ALA A 212 -24.21 22.24 -38.81
N TYR A 213 -22.95 21.92 -39.16
CA TYR A 213 -22.52 21.77 -40.54
C TYR A 213 -23.09 20.51 -41.20
N THR A 214 -23.03 19.33 -40.54
CA THR A 214 -23.66 18.12 -41.10
C THR A 214 -25.17 18.26 -41.18
N HIS A 215 -25.83 18.84 -40.18
CA HIS A 215 -27.29 18.98 -40.22
C HIS A 215 -27.75 19.96 -41.30
N SER A 216 -27.08 21.12 -41.44
CA SER A 216 -27.45 22.10 -42.47
C SER A 216 -27.13 21.60 -43.88
N HIS A 217 -25.99 20.94 -44.06
CA HIS A 217 -25.59 20.45 -45.39
C HIS A 217 -26.47 19.29 -45.85
N THR A 218 -26.81 18.35 -44.96
CA THR A 218 -27.68 17.23 -45.30
C THR A 218 -29.10 17.73 -45.61
N HIS A 219 -29.65 18.61 -44.77
CA HIS A 219 -31.00 19.13 -44.98
C HIS A 219 -31.12 19.97 -46.25
N SER A 220 -30.10 20.79 -46.57
CA SER A 220 -30.07 21.59 -47.80
C SER A 220 -29.97 20.73 -49.07
N LEU A 221 -29.15 19.67 -49.04
CA LEU A 221 -29.02 18.73 -50.16
C LEU A 221 -30.31 17.94 -50.38
N THR A 222 -30.97 17.48 -49.31
CA THR A 222 -32.24 16.76 -49.43
C THR A 222 -33.34 17.67 -49.98
N HIS A 223 -33.43 18.92 -49.52
CA HIS A 223 -34.43 19.88 -49.98
C HIS A 223 -34.21 20.30 -51.45
N ALA A 224 -32.96 20.51 -51.86
CA ALA A 224 -32.63 20.81 -53.25
C ALA A 224 -32.93 19.64 -54.18
N TYR A 225 -32.64 18.40 -53.75
CA TYR A 225 -32.95 17.20 -54.52
C TYR A 225 -34.47 17.00 -54.69
N THR A 226 -35.27 17.19 -53.63
CA THR A 226 -36.73 17.08 -53.74
C THR A 226 -37.33 18.19 -54.60
N HIS A 227 -36.91 19.46 -54.42
CA HIS A 227 -37.43 20.56 -55.25
C HIS A 227 -37.12 20.40 -56.73
N THR A 228 -35.91 19.96 -57.09
CA THR A 228 -35.50 19.81 -58.49
C THR A 228 -36.21 18.62 -59.15
N HIS A 229 -36.41 17.52 -58.40
CA HIS A 229 -37.11 16.34 -58.91
C HIS A 229 -38.62 16.56 -59.07
N THR A 230 -39.25 17.41 -58.26
CA THR A 230 -40.66 17.80 -58.41
C THR A 230 -40.85 18.86 -59.51
N HIS A 231 -39.96 19.87 -59.64
CA HIS A 231 -40.09 20.89 -60.70
C HIS A 231 -39.89 20.34 -62.12
N THR A 232 -39.01 19.37 -62.30
CA THR A 232 -38.75 18.77 -63.63
C THR A 232 -39.90 17.87 -64.10
N HIS A 233 -40.62 17.24 -63.17
CA HIS A 233 -41.75 16.36 -63.49
C HIS A 233 -43.05 17.14 -63.79
N THR A 234 -43.14 18.41 -63.40
CA THR A 234 -44.30 19.28 -63.70
C THR A 234 -44.06 20.18 -64.93
N HIS A 235 -42.82 20.58 -65.25
CA HIS A 235 -42.53 21.47 -66.39
C HIS A 235 -42.48 20.80 -67.78
N THR A 236 -42.47 19.46 -67.86
CA THR A 236 -42.51 18.75 -69.16
C THR A 236 -43.92 18.65 -69.74
N HIS A 237 -44.97 19.10 -69.03
CA HIS A 237 -46.36 18.95 -69.49
C HIS A 237 -47.12 20.23 -69.82
N THR A 238 -46.49 21.42 -69.89
CA THR A 238 -47.28 22.67 -70.07
C THR A 238 -46.70 23.76 -70.98
N HIS A 239 -45.54 23.61 -71.64
CA HIS A 239 -45.13 24.61 -72.63
C HIS A 239 -44.65 24.02 -73.95
N THR A 240 -45.64 23.58 -74.73
CA THR A 240 -45.74 23.93 -76.15
C THR A 240 -45.91 25.45 -76.28
N PRO A 241 -45.14 26.10 -77.17
CA PRO A 241 -45.65 27.30 -77.81
C PRO A 241 -45.54 27.23 -79.33
N PHE A 242 -46.72 27.34 -79.93
CA PHE A 242 -47.03 27.96 -81.21
C PHE A 242 -46.24 29.26 -81.44
N THR A 243 -45.71 29.49 -82.65
CA THR A 243 -45.76 30.75 -83.44
C THR A 243 -45.21 30.44 -84.86
N VAL A 244 -46.05 30.33 -85.91
CA VAL A 244 -46.38 31.32 -86.97
C VAL A 244 -45.18 31.95 -87.70
N LEU A 245 -44.93 31.45 -88.93
CA LEU A 245 -44.91 32.19 -90.19
C LEU A 245 -45.30 31.23 -91.33
#